data_AF-A0A2E6YSV3-F1
#
_entry.id   AF-A0A2E6YSV3-F1
#
_cell.length_a   1.000
_cell.length_b   1.000
_cell.length_c   1.000
_cell.angle_alpha   90.00
_cell.angle_beta   90.00
_cell.angle_gamma   90.00
#
_symmetry.space_group_name_H-M   'P 1'
#
loop_
_entity.id
_entity.type
_entity.pdbx_description
1 polymer ?
#
loop_
_entity_poly.entity_id
_entity_poly.type
_entity_poly.pdbx_seq_one_letter_code
_entity_poly.pdbx_strand_id
1 'polypeptide(L)'
;MKGLRLLGALLAAPLLYGALCLPLLNGWMSLFPQHINDLGGSFYAPLVMSIEVVQAAVLLLCGLAVSFIGGSGSWQKLCLTLATLDMLIIGVMVQKQFWEALPAWHHWVFFSLIVIMMPLGGALARRLTRRGAAH
;
A
#
# COMPACT_ATOMS: atom_id res chain seq x y z
N MET A 1 -12.49 22.21 -8.13
CA MET A 1 -11.66 21.05 -8.56
C MET A 1 -10.79 20.41 -7.46
N LYS A 2 -10.37 21.14 -6.41
CA LYS A 2 -9.52 20.57 -5.33
C LYS A 2 -10.17 19.42 -4.53
N GLY A 3 -11.47 19.52 -4.23
CA GLY A 3 -12.22 18.46 -3.55
C GLY A 3 -12.30 17.16 -4.35
N LEU A 4 -12.52 17.23 -5.66
CA LEU A 4 -12.51 16.05 -6.54
C LEU A 4 -11.15 15.36 -6.58
N ARG A 5 -10.04 16.12 -6.55
CA ARG A 5 -8.69 15.55 -6.47
C ARG A 5 -8.44 14.85 -5.14
N LEU A 6 -8.92 15.43 -4.04
CA LEU A 6 -8.82 14.80 -2.73
C LEU A 6 -9.65 13.51 -2.67
N LEU A 7 -10.90 13.54 -3.14
CA LEU A 7 -11.74 12.34 -3.24
C LEU A 7 -11.09 11.26 -4.10
N GLY A 8 -10.57 11.63 -5.27
CA GLY A 8 -9.84 10.72 -6.15
C GLY A 8 -8.60 10.12 -5.47
N ALA A 9 -7.84 10.91 -4.71
CA ALA A 9 -6.68 10.43 -3.97
C ALA A 9 -7.05 9.43 -2.85
N LEU A 10 -8.11 9.72 -2.10
CA LEU A 10 -8.60 8.84 -1.04
C LEU A 10 -9.14 7.51 -1.59
N LEU A 11 -9.79 7.53 -2.75
CA LEU A 11 -10.29 6.30 -3.39
C LEU A 11 -9.19 5.52 -4.12
N ALA A 12 -8.19 6.20 -4.69
CA ALA A 12 -7.19 5.55 -5.53
C ALA A 12 -6.33 4.54 -4.77
N ALA A 13 -5.84 4.90 -3.58
CA ALA A 13 -4.98 4.00 -2.81
C ALA A 13 -5.66 2.66 -2.44
N PRO A 14 -6.85 2.64 -1.80
CA PRO A 14 -7.51 1.38 -1.46
C PRO A 14 -7.96 0.59 -2.68
N LEU A 15 -8.44 1.26 -3.75
CA LEU A 15 -8.83 0.57 -4.97
C LEU A 15 -7.64 -0.05 -5.69
N LEU A 16 -6.51 0.67 -5.81
CA LEU A 16 -5.29 0.14 -6.41
C LEU A 16 -4.70 -0.99 -5.58
N TYR A 17 -4.68 -0.82 -4.25
CA TYR A 17 -4.20 -1.86 -3.35
C TYR A 17 -5.07 -3.11 -3.45
N GLY A 18 -6.39 -2.97 -3.38
CA GLY A 18 -7.32 -4.10 -3.51
C GLY A 18 -7.24 -4.78 -4.88
N ALA A 19 -7.19 -4.00 -5.96
CA ALA A 19 -7.18 -4.52 -7.32
C ALA A 19 -5.86 -5.18 -7.71
N LEU A 20 -4.73 -4.78 -7.13
CA LEU A 20 -3.42 -5.34 -7.45
C LEU A 20 -2.95 -6.33 -6.39
N CYS A 21 -2.95 -5.92 -5.12
CA CYS A 21 -2.33 -6.71 -4.06
C CYS A 21 -3.09 -8.01 -3.82
N LEU A 22 -4.43 -7.98 -3.73
CA LEU A 22 -5.21 -9.20 -3.45
C LEU A 22 -5.02 -10.29 -4.52
N PRO A 23 -5.18 -10.04 -5.83
CA PRO A 23 -4.97 -11.09 -6.83
C PRO A 23 -3.50 -11.52 -6.93
N LEU A 24 -2.55 -10.59 -6.78
CA LEU A 24 -1.12 -10.94 -6.81
C LEU A 24 -0.73 -11.84 -5.64
N LEU A 25 -1.18 -11.51 -4.42
CA LEU A 25 -0.92 -12.33 -3.25
C LEU A 25 -1.61 -13.68 -3.34
N ASN A 26 -2.88 -13.73 -3.75
CA ASN A 26 -3.58 -15.00 -3.94
C ASN A 26 -2.90 -15.89 -5.00
N GLY A 27 -2.51 -15.30 -6.14
CA GLY A 27 -1.77 -16.02 -7.18
C GLY A 27 -0.37 -16.46 -6.75
N TRP A 28 0.29 -15.69 -5.88
CA TRP A 28 1.61 -16.05 -5.34
C TRP A 28 1.52 -17.17 -4.31
N MET A 29 0.56 -17.08 -3.38
CA MET A 29 0.33 -18.08 -2.33
C MET A 29 -0.12 -19.42 -2.89
N SER A 30 -0.84 -19.44 -4.02
CA SER A 30 -1.27 -20.69 -4.67
C SER A 30 -0.10 -21.54 -5.21
N LEU A 31 1.10 -20.96 -5.35
CA LEU A 31 2.33 -21.68 -5.71
C LEU A 31 2.95 -22.44 -4.51
N PHE A 32 2.49 -22.17 -3.28
CA PHE A 32 3.02 -22.76 -2.05
C PHE A 32 1.91 -23.32 -1.14
N PRO A 33 0.99 -24.16 -1.65
CA PRO A 33 -0.21 -24.57 -0.92
C PRO A 33 0.11 -25.28 0.40
N GLN A 34 1.22 -26.02 0.48
CA GLN A 34 1.68 -26.71 1.69
C GLN A 34 2.17 -25.77 2.81
N HIS A 35 2.33 -24.49 2.53
CA HIS A 35 2.80 -23.48 3.48
C HIS A 35 1.71 -22.46 3.87
N ILE A 36 0.47 -22.70 3.46
CA ILE A 36 -0.69 -21.85 3.75
C ILE A 36 -1.60 -22.56 4.75
N ASN A 37 -2.05 -21.86 5.78
CA ASN A 37 -3.02 -22.37 6.75
C ASN A 37 -4.47 -22.12 6.31
N ASP A 38 -5.44 -22.64 7.06
CA ASP A 38 -6.88 -22.53 6.74
C ASP A 38 -7.41 -21.08 6.73
N LEU A 39 -6.67 -20.14 7.32
CA LEU A 39 -6.98 -18.72 7.34
C LEU A 39 -6.29 -17.94 6.21
N GLY A 40 -5.55 -18.62 5.31
CA GLY A 40 -4.80 -17.99 4.22
C GLY A 40 -3.47 -17.36 4.66
N GLY A 41 -2.98 -17.65 5.87
CA GLY A 41 -1.71 -17.15 6.40
C GLY A 41 -0.55 -18.14 6.24
N SER A 42 0.68 -17.66 6.42
CA SER A 42 1.89 -18.49 6.38
C SER A 42 2.88 -18.11 7.48
N PHE A 43 3.59 -19.11 8.01
CA PHE A 43 4.77 -18.91 8.88
C PHE A 43 6.08 -19.27 8.17
N TYR A 44 6.02 -19.67 6.89
CA TYR A 44 7.21 -19.99 6.11
C TYR A 44 7.93 -18.71 5.72
N ALA A 45 9.06 -18.43 6.37
CA ALA A 45 9.75 -17.13 6.29
C ALA A 45 10.01 -16.63 4.86
N PRO A 46 10.46 -17.46 3.88
CA PRO A 46 10.64 -16.99 2.50
C PRO A 46 9.34 -16.53 1.83
N LEU A 47 8.23 -17.20 2.12
CA LEU A 47 6.92 -16.82 1.60
C LEU A 47 6.42 -15.54 2.24
N VAL A 48 6.55 -15.40 3.56
CA VAL A 48 6.22 -14.15 4.27
C VAL A 48 7.03 -12.98 3.71
N MET A 49 8.35 -13.14 3.57
CA MET A 49 9.22 -12.08 3.03
C MET A 49 8.84 -11.68 1.60
N SER A 50 8.50 -12.65 0.73
CA SER A 50 8.07 -12.33 -0.63
C SER A 50 6.70 -11.64 -0.68
N ILE A 51 5.76 -12.00 0.21
CA ILE A 51 4.48 -11.30 0.39
C ILE A 51 4.72 -9.84 0.80
N GLU A 52 5.60 -9.58 1.77
CA GLU A 52 5.95 -8.21 2.19
C GLU A 52 6.56 -7.40 1.04
N VAL A 53 7.39 -8.01 0.19
CA VAL A 53 7.94 -7.34 -1.01
C VAL A 53 6.85 -6.96 -2.01
N VAL A 54 5.90 -7.86 -2.27
CA VAL A 54 4.76 -7.57 -3.16
C VAL A 54 3.90 -6.43 -2.60
N GLN A 55 3.57 -6.49 -1.31
CA GLN A 55 2.82 -5.43 -0.63
C GLN A 55 3.56 -4.09 -0.70
N ALA A 56 4.86 -4.07 -0.43
CA ALA A 56 5.68 -2.88 -0.50
C ALA A 56 5.68 -2.25 -1.90
N ALA A 57 5.81 -3.07 -2.94
CA ALA A 57 5.77 -2.61 -4.34
C ALA A 57 4.41 -1.98 -4.67
N VAL A 58 3.31 -2.62 -4.29
CA VAL A 58 1.96 -2.10 -4.54
C VAL A 58 1.71 -0.80 -3.76
N LEU A 59 2.13 -0.71 -2.50
CA LEU A 59 2.01 0.52 -1.69
C LEU A 59 2.83 1.68 -2.27
N LEU A 60 4.01 1.39 -2.82
CA LEU A 60 4.81 2.37 -3.55
C LEU A 60 4.07 2.89 -4.78
N LEU A 61 3.42 2.01 -5.55
CA LEU A 61 2.58 2.40 -6.69
C LEU A 61 1.37 3.23 -6.24
N CYS A 62 0.73 2.87 -5.12
CA CYS A 62 -0.37 3.65 -4.55
C CYS A 62 0.08 5.07 -4.21
N GLY A 63 1.23 5.24 -3.53
CA GLY A 63 1.78 6.54 -3.20
C GLY A 63 2.13 7.40 -4.43
N LEU A 64 2.61 6.75 -5.49
CA LEU A 64 2.89 7.39 -6.78
C LEU A 64 1.61 7.85 -7.48
N ALA A 65 0.59 7.00 -7.56
CA ALA A 65 -0.70 7.33 -8.17
C ALA A 65 -1.42 8.47 -7.41
N VAL A 66 -1.50 8.38 -6.09
CA VAL A 66 -2.06 9.44 -5.22
C VAL A 66 -1.35 10.76 -5.44
N SER A 67 -0.02 10.72 -5.58
CA SER A 67 0.77 11.91 -5.83
C SER A 67 0.49 12.57 -7.17
N PHE A 68 0.28 11.79 -8.23
CA PHE A 68 -0.12 12.35 -9.53
C PHE A 68 -1.53 12.95 -9.49
N ILE A 69 -2.48 12.29 -8.82
CA ILE A 69 -3.85 12.80 -8.65
C ILE A 69 -3.86 14.10 -7.82
N GLY A 70 -3.07 14.15 -6.75
CA GLY A 70 -2.93 15.31 -5.88
C GLY A 70 -2.29 16.52 -6.57
N GLY A 71 -1.59 16.32 -7.69
CA GLY A 71 -0.95 17.37 -8.48
C GLY A 71 0.39 17.78 -7.88
N SER A 72 0.55 19.07 -7.54
CA SER A 72 1.83 19.63 -7.10
C SER A 72 1.72 20.44 -5.80
N GLY A 73 2.88 20.74 -5.20
CA GLY A 73 3.00 21.64 -4.06
C GLY A 73 2.41 21.08 -2.76
N SER A 74 1.77 21.95 -1.97
CA SER A 74 1.15 21.59 -0.68
C SER A 74 -0.02 20.63 -0.84
N TRP A 75 -0.75 20.71 -1.95
CA TRP A 75 -1.94 19.88 -2.17
C TRP A 75 -1.60 18.41 -2.41
N GLN A 76 -0.51 18.15 -3.14
CA GLN A 76 0.03 16.81 -3.29
C GLN A 76 0.39 16.19 -1.93
N LYS A 77 1.08 16.94 -1.07
CA LYS A 77 1.46 16.49 0.28
C LYS A 77 0.23 16.18 1.12
N LEU A 78 -0.80 17.04 1.08
CA LEU A 78 -2.06 16.81 1.80
C LEU A 78 -2.76 15.54 1.33
N CYS A 79 -2.93 15.38 0.01
CA CYS A 79 -3.59 14.18 -0.56
C CYS A 79 -2.85 12.91 -0.19
N LEU A 80 -1.51 12.92 -0.26
CA LEU A 80 -0.69 11.77 0.12
C LEU A 80 -0.81 11.46 1.61
N THR A 81 -0.75 12.48 2.47
CA THR A 81 -0.87 12.29 3.92
C THR A 81 -2.22 11.69 4.30
N LEU A 82 -3.31 12.26 3.76
CA LEU A 82 -4.66 11.79 4.06
C LEU A 82 -4.92 10.38 3.49
N ALA A 83 -4.45 10.08 2.28
CA ALA A 83 -4.56 8.73 1.72
C ALA A 83 -3.72 7.70 2.50
N THR A 84 -2.55 8.07 3.01
CA THR A 84 -1.77 7.19 3.89
C THR A 84 -2.49 6.94 5.22
N LEU A 85 -3.10 7.95 5.82
CA LEU A 85 -3.91 7.78 7.03
C LEU A 85 -5.13 6.90 6.77
N ASP A 86 -5.82 7.09 5.65
CA ASP A 86 -6.96 6.27 5.24
C ASP A 86 -6.57 4.79 5.07
N MET A 87 -5.45 4.54 4.37
CA MET A 87 -4.89 3.18 4.24
C MET A 87 -4.51 2.56 5.59
N LEU A 88 -4.03 3.35 6.55
CA LEU A 88 -3.77 2.84 7.91
C LEU A 88 -5.06 2.46 8.63
N ILE A 89 -6.12 3.26 8.52
CA ILE A 89 -7.43 2.95 9.11
C ILE A 89 -7.98 1.65 8.53
N ILE A 90 -7.98 1.54 7.20
CA ILE A 90 -8.39 0.32 6.49
C ILE A 90 -7.50 -0.86 6.91
N GLY A 91 -6.20 -0.64 6.99
CA GLY A 91 -5.23 -1.63 7.44
C GLY A 91 -5.54 -2.16 8.84
N VAL A 92 -5.87 -1.29 9.80
CA VAL A 92 -6.27 -1.69 11.16
C VAL A 92 -7.56 -2.52 11.12
N MET A 93 -8.55 -2.12 10.31
CA MET A 93 -9.79 -2.88 10.15
C MET A 93 -9.56 -4.29 9.60
N VAL A 94 -8.66 -4.43 8.62
CA VAL A 94 -8.29 -5.74 8.04
C VAL A 94 -7.50 -6.58 9.04
N GLN A 95 -6.46 -6.00 9.65
CA GLN A 95 -5.58 -6.71 10.59
C GLN A 95 -6.30 -7.14 11.87
N LYS A 96 -7.38 -6.45 12.26
CA LYS A 96 -8.21 -6.86 13.40
C LYS A 96 -8.72 -8.30 13.27
N GLN A 97 -8.96 -8.79 12.06
CA GLN A 97 -9.41 -10.17 11.83
C GLN A 97 -8.31 -11.22 12.12
N PHE A 98 -7.04 -10.80 12.08
CA PHE A 98 -5.87 -11.66 12.24
C PHE A 98 -5.10 -11.39 13.54
N TRP A 99 -5.61 -10.49 14.39
CA TRP A 99 -4.89 -9.95 15.54
C TRP A 99 -4.50 -11.02 16.58
N GLU A 100 -5.39 -11.97 16.82
CA GLU A 100 -5.15 -13.10 17.72
C GLU A 100 -4.51 -14.30 16.99
N ALA A 101 -4.51 -14.30 15.66
CA ALA A 101 -4.02 -15.40 14.83
C ALA A 101 -2.53 -15.27 14.47
N LEU A 102 -1.98 -14.05 14.56
CA LEU A 102 -0.59 -13.76 14.22
C LEU A 102 0.14 -13.07 15.39
N PRO A 103 1.47 -13.25 15.50
CA PRO A 103 2.25 -12.49 16.47
C PRO A 103 2.13 -10.99 16.24
N ALA A 104 2.02 -10.22 17.33
CA ALA A 104 1.82 -8.76 17.27
C ALA A 104 2.81 -8.01 16.35
N TRP A 105 4.05 -8.50 16.23
CA TRP A 105 5.07 -7.91 15.36
C TRP A 105 4.72 -7.94 13.87
N HIS A 106 3.93 -8.92 13.39
CA HIS A 106 3.50 -8.99 11.99
C HIS A 106 2.64 -7.79 11.59
N HIS A 107 1.71 -7.37 12.46
CA HIS A 107 0.87 -6.21 12.19
C HIS A 107 1.69 -4.92 12.09
N TRP A 108 2.72 -4.79 12.93
CA TRP A 108 3.63 -3.64 12.89
C TRP A 108 4.43 -3.56 11.59
N VAL A 109 4.82 -4.69 11.00
CA VAL A 109 5.48 -4.73 9.68
C VAL A 109 4.54 -4.19 8.61
N PHE A 110 3.30 -4.70 8.56
CA PHE A 110 2.30 -4.25 7.61
C PHE A 110 2.01 -2.74 7.71
N PHE A 111 1.81 -2.21 8.92
CA PHE A 111 1.63 -0.76 9.11
C PHE A 111 2.87 0.05 8.72
N SER A 112 4.07 -0.47 9.02
CA SER A 112 5.32 0.18 8.64
C SER A 112 5.46 0.27 7.11
N LEU A 113 5.05 -0.76 6.38
CA LEU A 113 5.04 -0.71 4.92
C LEU A 113 4.16 0.43 4.40
N ILE A 114 2.96 0.62 4.96
CA ILE A 114 2.06 1.72 4.55
C ILE A 114 2.71 3.07 4.80
N VAL A 115 3.24 3.28 6.02
CA VAL A 115 3.87 4.56 6.43
C VAL A 115 5.12 4.88 5.63
N ILE A 116 5.87 3.88 5.17
CA ILE A 116 7.14 4.09 4.47
C ILE A 116 6.92 4.16 2.96
N MET A 117 6.24 3.16 2.39
CA MET A 117 6.21 2.98 0.94
C MET A 117 5.30 3.98 0.22
N MET A 118 4.18 4.39 0.83
CA MET A 118 3.34 5.42 0.22
C MET A 118 4.05 6.78 0.13
N PRO A 119 4.67 7.32 1.20
CA PRO A 119 5.49 8.53 1.09
C PRO A 119 6.66 8.41 0.11
N LEU A 120 7.30 7.24 0.05
CA LEU A 120 8.39 6.97 -0.89
C LEU A 120 7.90 7.03 -2.34
N GLY A 121 6.77 6.39 -2.66
CA GLY A 121 6.11 6.49 -3.96
C GLY A 121 5.78 7.93 -4.33
N GLY A 122 5.32 8.73 -3.37
CA GLY A 122 5.07 10.15 -3.60
C GLY A 122 6.33 10.99 -3.79
N ALA A 123 7.43 10.65 -3.13
CA ALA A 123 8.74 11.25 -3.37
C ALA A 123 9.27 10.93 -4.77
N LEU A 124 9.06 9.70 -5.24
CA LEU A 124 9.40 9.28 -6.60
C LEU A 124 8.58 10.06 -7.64
N ALA A 125 7.26 10.17 -7.46
CA ALA A 125 6.40 10.95 -8.35
C ALA A 125 6.89 12.41 -8.49
N ARG A 126 7.26 13.07 -7.38
CA ARG A 126 7.83 14.43 -7.43
C ARG A 126 9.12 14.51 -8.25
N ARG A 127 10.00 13.51 -8.14
CA ARG A 127 11.25 13.46 -8.93
C ARG A 127 10.96 13.28 -10.41
N LEU A 128 10.00 12.42 -10.76
CA LEU A 128 9.58 12.19 -12.15
C LEU A 128 8.99 13.45 -12.78
N THR A 129 8.08 14.15 -12.09
CA THR A 129 7.48 15.39 -12.59
C THR A 129 8.52 16.50 -12.78
N ARG A 130 9.50 16.63 -11.88
CA ARG A 130 10.59 17.62 -12.05
C ARG A 130 11.48 17.33 -13.25
N ARG A 131 11.79 16.06 -13.51
CA ARG A 131 12.57 15.66 -14.69
C ARG A 131 11.80 15.90 -16.00
N GLY A 132 10.49 15.63 -16.02
CA GLY A 132 9.66 15.88 -17.20
C GLY A 132 9.45 17.36 -17.53
N ALA A 133 9.61 18.28 -16.58
CA ALA A 133 9.53 19.73 -16.81
C ALA A 133 10.86 20.37 -17.26
N ALA A 134 11.95 19.60 -17.33
CA ALA A 134 13.28 20.06 -17.72
C ALA A 134 13.64 19.71 -19.18
N HIS A 135 12.72 19.08 -19.91
CA HIS A 135 12.78 18.75 -21.33
C HIS A 135 11.65 19.47 -22.06
#